data_AF-A0AAU5M107-F1
#
_entry.id   AF-A0AAU5M107-F1
#
_cell.length_a   1.000
_cell.length_b   1.000
_cell.length_c   1.000
_cell.angle_alpha   90.00
_cell.angle_beta   90.00
_cell.angle_gamma   90.00
#
_symmetry.space_group_name_H-M   'P 1'
#
loop_
_entity.id
_entity.type
_entity.pdbx_description
1 polymer ?
#
loop_
_entity_poly.entity_id
_entity_poly.type
_entity_poly.pdbx_seq_one_letter_code
_entity_poly.pdbx_strand_id
1 'polypeptide(L)'
;MTRKPALLLTAVAVTGAALAAGTPAAVAVEPPEHAIIVCQDATMYENYDFSIPGPVHPLRTLTYGDKVGHTRGKHPVYNGWASIQDFGPNDWGFVRIECLGGWGSW
;
A
#
# COMPACT_ATOMS: atom_id res chain seq x y z
N MET A 1 26.22 79.59 -9.33
CA MET A 1 24.81 79.46 -8.94
C MET A 1 24.11 78.60 -9.98
N THR A 2 23.76 77.35 -9.65
CA THR A 2 22.63 76.64 -10.29
C THR A 2 22.02 75.70 -9.25
N ARG A 3 20.79 76.03 -8.87
CA ARG A 3 19.80 75.27 -8.08
C ARG A 3 19.24 74.16 -9.00
N LYS A 4 18.67 73.00 -8.63
CA LYS A 4 18.09 72.44 -7.39
C LYS A 4 17.66 70.95 -7.72
N PRO A 5 17.02 70.20 -6.80
CA PRO A 5 17.12 68.75 -6.61
C PRO A 5 15.92 67.96 -7.15
N ALA A 6 15.99 66.63 -7.08
CA ALA A 6 14.88 65.66 -7.07
C ALA A 6 15.52 64.25 -7.06
N LEU A 7 15.04 63.19 -6.42
CA LEU A 7 13.88 62.94 -5.58
C LEU A 7 14.16 61.58 -4.91
N LEU A 8 13.52 61.35 -3.75
CA LEU A 8 13.60 60.12 -2.96
C LEU A 8 13.24 58.85 -3.74
N LEU A 9 13.81 57.72 -3.33
CA LEU A 9 13.11 56.42 -3.33
C LEU A 9 13.63 55.55 -2.17
N THR A 10 12.93 55.65 -1.04
CA THR A 10 12.86 54.61 -0.02
C THR A 10 12.25 53.35 -0.62
N ALA A 11 12.92 52.20 -0.51
CA ALA A 11 12.31 50.89 -0.70
C ALA A 11 12.52 50.07 0.57
N VAL A 12 11.50 50.08 1.42
CA VAL A 12 11.27 49.06 2.45
C VAL A 12 10.83 47.79 1.71
N ALA A 13 11.57 46.69 1.84
CA ALA A 13 11.08 45.37 1.47
C ALA A 13 10.95 44.53 2.75
N VAL A 14 9.70 44.36 3.15
CA VAL A 14 9.20 43.51 4.22
C VAL A 14 9.10 42.07 3.72
N THR A 15 9.12 41.12 4.67
CA THR A 15 8.60 39.74 4.65
C THR A 15 9.35 38.64 3.91
N GLY A 16 9.63 37.58 4.68
CA GLY A 16 9.92 36.24 4.17
C GLY A 16 10.28 35.27 5.29
N ALA A 17 9.50 35.21 6.38
CA ALA A 17 9.52 34.02 7.22
C ALA A 17 9.01 32.88 6.34
N ALA A 18 9.94 32.07 5.82
CA ALA A 18 9.60 30.86 5.10
C ALA A 18 8.91 29.93 6.10
N LEU A 19 7.58 29.94 6.08
CA LEU A 19 6.76 28.93 6.73
C LEU A 19 7.26 27.56 6.24
N ALA A 20 7.58 26.72 7.20
CA ALA A 20 7.89 25.32 7.02
C ALA A 20 6.79 24.65 6.16
N ALA A 21 7.07 24.49 4.87
CA ALA A 21 6.39 23.48 4.07
C ALA A 21 6.98 22.13 4.49
N GLY A 22 6.55 21.63 5.64
CA GLY A 22 6.76 20.24 6.00
C GLY A 22 6.20 19.40 4.87
N THR A 23 7.07 18.70 4.15
CA THR A 23 6.65 17.64 3.23
C THR A 23 5.73 16.70 4.01
N PRO A 24 4.60 16.25 3.43
CA PRO A 24 3.79 15.23 4.08
C PRO A 24 4.70 14.06 4.45
N ALA A 25 4.75 13.71 5.73
CA ALA A 25 5.44 12.50 6.18
C ALA A 25 4.87 11.32 5.38
N ALA A 26 5.76 10.44 4.93
CA ALA A 26 5.38 9.24 4.18
C ALA A 26 4.20 8.55 4.88
N VAL A 27 3.16 8.29 4.09
CA VAL A 27 1.92 7.64 4.55
C VAL A 27 2.32 6.35 5.25
N ALA A 28 1.84 6.17 6.49
CA ALA A 28 2.01 4.92 7.21
C ALA A 28 1.63 3.76 6.28
N VAL A 29 2.49 2.75 6.17
CA VAL A 29 2.16 1.50 5.49
C VAL A 29 0.92 0.97 6.19
N GLU A 30 -0.23 1.10 5.55
CA GLU A 30 -1.49 0.63 6.11
C GLU A 30 -1.39 -0.89 6.19
N PRO A 31 -1.42 -1.47 7.41
CA PRO A 31 -1.39 -2.91 7.53
C PRO A 31 -2.59 -3.48 6.77
N PRO A 32 -2.40 -4.57 6.02
CA PRO A 32 -3.50 -5.11 5.23
C PRO A 32 -4.69 -5.50 6.11
N GLU A 33 -5.89 -5.42 5.52
CA GLU A 33 -7.09 -5.96 6.17
C GLU A 33 -6.85 -7.44 6.48
N HIS A 34 -7.18 -7.83 7.71
CA HIS A 34 -7.03 -9.20 8.15
C HIS A 34 -8.20 -10.02 7.60
N ALA A 35 -7.88 -11.19 7.06
CA ALA A 35 -8.81 -12.18 6.59
C ALA A 35 -8.37 -13.55 7.11
N ILE A 36 -9.27 -14.52 7.00
CA ILE A 36 -8.96 -15.92 7.26
C ILE A 36 -9.19 -16.74 5.99
N ILE A 37 -8.43 -17.83 5.91
CA ILE A 37 -8.71 -18.90 4.97
C ILE A 37 -10.00 -19.61 5.40
N VAL A 38 -10.99 -19.65 4.50
CA VAL A 38 -12.30 -20.31 4.73
C VAL A 38 -12.42 -21.66 4.03
N CYS A 39 -11.50 -21.98 3.12
CA CYS A 39 -11.37 -23.32 2.55
C CYS A 39 -10.74 -24.27 3.58
N GLN A 40 -11.04 -25.57 3.49
CA GLN A 40 -10.34 -26.57 4.32
C GLN A 40 -8.87 -26.66 3.94
N ASP A 41 -8.59 -26.64 2.63
CA ASP A 41 -7.25 -26.62 2.06
C ASP A 41 -7.18 -25.53 0.97
N ALA A 42 -6.23 -24.61 1.10
CA ALA A 42 -5.94 -23.57 0.13
C ALA A 42 -4.43 -23.55 -0.16
N THR A 43 -4.03 -24.02 -1.35
CA THR A 43 -2.63 -23.92 -1.76
C THR A 43 -2.27 -22.46 -2.06
N MET A 44 -1.26 -21.97 -1.35
CA MET A 44 -0.60 -20.71 -1.58
C MET A 44 0.52 -20.92 -2.59
N TYR A 45 0.53 -20.09 -3.62
CA TYR A 45 1.55 -20.07 -4.67
C TYR A 45 2.37 -18.78 -4.57
N GLU A 46 3.60 -18.80 -5.05
CA GLU A 46 4.35 -17.55 -5.24
C GLU A 46 3.83 -16.81 -6.48
N ASN A 47 4.38 -15.60 -6.73
CA ASN A 47 4.39 -14.82 -7.97
C ASN A 47 3.30 -15.12 -9.03
N TYR A 48 2.63 -14.07 -9.51
CA TYR A 48 1.72 -14.20 -10.65
C TYR A 48 2.49 -14.15 -11.98
N ASP A 49 2.37 -15.19 -12.81
CA ASP A 49 2.91 -15.19 -14.18
C ASP A 49 1.82 -14.75 -15.16
N PHE A 50 2.07 -13.66 -15.87
CA PHE A 50 1.12 -13.15 -16.87
C PHE A 50 1.26 -13.85 -18.23
N SER A 51 2.30 -14.65 -18.44
CA SER A 51 2.50 -15.48 -19.64
C SER A 51 1.76 -16.83 -19.56
N ILE A 52 1.54 -17.34 -18.34
CA ILE A 52 0.72 -18.52 -18.04
C ILE A 52 -0.32 -18.05 -17.01
N PRO A 53 -1.56 -17.70 -17.40
CA PRO A 53 -2.46 -16.88 -16.59
C PRO A 53 -2.81 -17.51 -15.23
N GLY A 54 -1.97 -17.24 -14.23
CA GLY A 54 -2.04 -17.83 -12.91
C GLY A 54 -0.74 -17.68 -12.11
N PRO A 55 -0.79 -17.95 -10.80
CA PRO A 55 0.40 -17.99 -9.98
C PRO A 55 1.21 -19.27 -10.23
N VAL A 56 2.51 -19.17 -9.99
CA VAL A 56 3.47 -20.27 -10.21
C VAL A 56 4.05 -20.75 -8.89
N HIS A 57 4.64 -21.96 -8.91
CA HIS A 57 5.31 -22.66 -7.82
C HIS A 57 4.55 -22.67 -6.46
N PRO A 58 4.00 -23.82 -6.03
CA PRO A 58 3.33 -23.90 -4.73
C PRO A 58 4.34 -23.66 -3.60
N LEU A 59 3.97 -22.78 -2.66
CA LEU A 59 4.74 -22.49 -1.46
C LEU A 59 4.34 -23.40 -0.31
N ARG A 60 3.04 -23.43 0.01
CA ARG A 60 2.47 -24.24 1.10
C ARG A 60 0.96 -24.38 0.96
N THR A 61 0.37 -25.24 1.79
CA THR A 61 -1.08 -25.28 1.97
C THR A 61 -1.44 -24.53 3.24
N LEU A 62 -2.38 -23.60 3.13
CA LEU A 62 -3.06 -22.95 4.23
C LEU A 62 -4.37 -23.70 4.50
N THR A 63 -4.74 -23.81 5.77
CA THR A 63 -5.93 -24.51 6.23
C THR A 63 -6.95 -23.53 6.79
N TYR A 64 -8.18 -24.02 7.02
CA TYR A 64 -9.24 -23.21 7.58
C TYR A 64 -8.80 -22.49 8.87
N GLY A 65 -9.02 -21.19 8.92
CA GLY A 65 -8.67 -20.34 10.07
C GLY A 65 -7.27 -19.74 10.02
N ASP A 66 -6.42 -20.12 9.06
CA ASP A 66 -5.12 -19.48 8.87
C ASP A 66 -5.31 -18.00 8.52
N LYS A 67 -4.52 -17.16 9.19
CA LYS A 67 -4.65 -15.70 9.15
C LYS A 67 -3.81 -15.13 8.03
N VAL A 68 -4.44 -14.35 7.17
CA VAL A 68 -3.80 -13.73 6.01
C VAL A 68 -4.20 -12.27 5.87
N GLY A 69 -3.31 -11.47 5.29
CA GLY A 69 -3.54 -10.07 4.96
C GLY A 69 -4.00 -9.93 3.52
N HIS A 70 -5.16 -9.33 3.30
CA HIS A 70 -5.62 -8.93 1.98
C HIS A 70 -6.56 -7.72 2.08
N THR A 71 -6.21 -6.59 1.47
CA THR A 71 -7.11 -5.41 1.48
C THR A 71 -7.96 -5.37 0.22
N ARG A 72 -9.28 -5.53 0.38
CA ARG A 72 -10.24 -5.54 -0.73
C ARG A 72 -10.18 -4.23 -1.53
N GLY A 73 -10.05 -4.35 -2.84
CA GLY A 73 -9.96 -3.20 -3.76
C GLY A 73 -8.60 -2.48 -3.76
N LYS A 74 -7.64 -2.87 -2.91
CA LYS A 74 -6.26 -2.35 -2.94
C LYS A 74 -5.27 -3.41 -3.40
N HIS A 75 -5.45 -4.66 -2.95
CA HIS A 75 -4.56 -5.76 -3.28
C HIS A 75 -4.93 -6.41 -4.62
N PRO A 76 -3.93 -6.84 -5.41
CA PRO A 76 -4.15 -7.54 -6.67
C PRO A 76 -5.10 -8.72 -6.59
N VAL A 77 -6.03 -8.76 -7.54
CA VAL A 77 -6.88 -9.91 -7.83
C VAL A 77 -6.87 -10.16 -9.34
N TYR A 78 -6.38 -11.31 -9.77
CA TYR A 78 -6.23 -11.68 -11.18
C TYR A 78 -6.84 -13.05 -11.44
N ASN A 79 -7.83 -13.14 -12.33
CA ASN A 79 -8.42 -14.41 -12.76
C ASN A 79 -8.83 -15.33 -11.59
N GLY A 80 -9.42 -14.76 -10.53
CA GLY A 80 -9.82 -15.53 -9.34
C GLY A 80 -8.70 -15.81 -8.33
N TRP A 81 -7.50 -15.26 -8.53
CA TRP A 81 -6.40 -15.35 -7.58
C TRP A 81 -6.19 -14.02 -6.87
N ALA A 82 -6.17 -14.05 -5.54
CA ALA A 82 -5.95 -12.88 -4.71
C ALA A 82 -4.55 -12.93 -4.10
N SER A 83 -3.82 -11.82 -4.16
CA SER A 83 -2.53 -11.70 -3.47
C SER A 83 -2.75 -11.61 -1.96
N ILE A 84 -2.00 -12.38 -1.18
CA ILE A 84 -2.08 -12.41 0.27
C ILE A 84 -0.72 -12.17 0.91
N GLN A 85 -0.75 -11.72 2.16
CA GLN A 85 0.34 -11.86 3.11
C GLN A 85 -0.02 -12.96 4.10
N ASP A 86 0.75 -14.03 4.18
CA ASP A 86 0.60 -15.03 5.25
C ASP A 86 1.27 -14.50 6.52
N PHE A 87 0.48 -14.21 7.56
CA PHE A 87 0.99 -13.58 8.77
C PHE A 87 1.81 -14.51 9.66
N GLY A 88 1.68 -15.84 9.53
CA GLY A 88 2.45 -16.74 10.38
C GLY A 88 3.95 -16.73 10.01
N PRO A 89 4.32 -17.20 8.82
CA PRO A 89 5.68 -17.19 8.28
C PRO A 89 6.14 -15.82 7.77
N ASN A 90 5.21 -14.87 7.60
CA ASN A 90 5.44 -13.55 7.00
C ASN A 90 5.91 -13.62 5.53
N ASP A 91 5.20 -14.42 4.73
CA ASP A 91 5.46 -14.61 3.30
C ASP A 91 4.34 -14.03 2.42
N TRP A 92 4.66 -13.70 1.17
CA TRP A 92 3.70 -13.18 0.18
C TRP A 92 3.39 -14.22 -0.88
N GLY A 93 2.16 -14.23 -1.37
CA GLY A 93 1.75 -15.18 -2.40
C GLY A 93 0.35 -14.96 -2.91
N PHE A 94 -0.19 -15.96 -3.58
CA PHE A 94 -1.54 -15.96 -4.14
C PHE A 94 -2.31 -17.19 -3.68
N VAL A 95 -3.58 -16.98 -3.34
CA VAL A 95 -4.56 -18.03 -3.10
C VAL A 95 -5.79 -17.77 -3.96
N ARG A 96 -6.63 -18.78 -4.08
CA ARG A 96 -7.95 -18.64 -4.71
C ARG A 96 -8.80 -17.68 -3.90
N ILE A 97 -9.38 -16.68 -4.55
CA ILE A 97 -10.12 -15.61 -3.87
C ILE A 97 -11.34 -16.14 -3.12
N GLU A 98 -11.95 -17.22 -3.61
CA GLU A 98 -13.05 -17.90 -2.92
C GLU A 98 -12.64 -18.48 -1.56
N CYS A 99 -11.34 -18.67 -1.31
CA CYS A 99 -10.82 -19.12 -0.02
C CYS A 99 -10.55 -17.97 0.95
N LEU A 100 -10.70 -16.71 0.55
CA LEU A 100 -10.60 -15.56 1.45
C LEU A 100 -11.96 -15.19 2.03
N GLY A 101 -12.04 -15.14 3.36
CA GLY A 101 -13.24 -14.73 4.06
C GLY A 101 -12.97 -14.28 5.50
N GLY A 102 -14.03 -14.18 6.29
CA GLY A 102 -13.96 -13.73 7.68
C GLY A 102 -13.20 -12.40 7.83
N TRP A 103 -13.45 -11.45 6.92
CA TRP A 103 -12.80 -10.13 6.92
C TRP A 103 -12.91 -9.42 8.28
N GLY A 104 -11.83 -8.80 8.72
CA GLY A 104 -11.73 -8.15 10.03
C GLY A 104 -11.61 -9.10 11.22
N SER A 105 -11.42 -10.40 10.98
CA SER A 105 -11.11 -11.36 12.04
C SER A 105 -9.65 -11.23 12.49
N TRP A 106 -9.44 -11.31 13.81
CA TRP A 106 -8.15 -11.12 14.48
C TRP A 106 -7.58 -12.41 15.03
#